data_AF-A0A2G2ZF00-F1
#
_entry.id   AF-A0A2G2ZF00-F1
#
_cell.length_a   1.000
_cell.length_b   1.000
_cell.length_c   1.000
_cell.angle_alpha   90.00
_cell.angle_beta   90.00
_cell.angle_gamma   90.00
#
_symmetry.space_group_name_H-M   'P 1'
#
loop_
_entity.id
_entity.type
_entity.pdbx_description
1 polymer ?
#
loop_
_entity_poly.entity_id
_entity_poly.type
_entity_poly.pdbx_seq_one_letter_code
_entity_poly.pdbx_strand_id
1 'polypeptide(L)'
;MRLRWFGHVMRRCTDAPVRRRERLALDDFMRGRGSIVARPLHQKWSMYVEGHWAYDSSTIYQRRQFVAATASGDKTGRLMKYDISTKQVTLLLEGLSFANGVALSKDKTFVLVAETSACRILRYWLKGPNVGTHDTFAQLPGFPDNVRTNSRGEFWVALHSKASPLARLLTSNSRLGKTLLSKCTTTC
;
A
#
# COMPACT_ATOMS: atom_id res chain seq x y z
N MET A 1 -17.18 13.41 -7.74
CA MET A 1 -16.83 12.17 -6.98
C MET A 1 -16.94 12.47 -5.49
N ARG A 2 -17.58 11.60 -4.69
CA ARG A 2 -17.84 11.80 -3.26
C ARG A 2 -17.11 10.72 -2.46
N LEU A 3 -16.10 11.09 -1.66
CA LEU A 3 -15.50 10.18 -0.67
C LEU A 3 -16.44 10.05 0.54
N ARG A 4 -16.62 8.83 1.03
CA ARG A 4 -17.33 8.55 2.29
C ARG A 4 -16.42 7.74 3.22
N TRP A 5 -16.43 8.09 4.50
CA TRP A 5 -15.68 7.44 5.57
C TRP A 5 -16.65 6.99 6.66
N PHE A 6 -16.47 5.77 7.16
CA PHE A 6 -17.18 5.27 8.34
C PHE A 6 -16.18 5.03 9.47
N GLY A 7 -16.51 5.56 10.65
CA GLY A 7 -15.83 5.19 11.90
C GLY A 7 -16.45 3.90 12.44
N HIS A 8 -15.59 2.92 12.70
CA HIS A 8 -15.79 1.72 13.51
C HIS A 8 -17.19 1.06 13.49
N VAL A 9 -17.36 0.03 12.64
CA VAL A 9 -18.30 -1.06 12.88
C VAL A 9 -17.64 -2.36 12.43
N MET A 10 -17.27 -3.21 13.40
CA MET A 10 -17.21 -4.65 13.16
C MET A 10 -18.65 -5.12 12.95
N ARG A 11 -19.00 -5.45 11.70
CA ARG A 11 -19.99 -6.49 11.41
C ARG A 11 -19.39 -7.40 10.36
N ARG A 12 -19.10 -8.63 10.77
CA ARG A 12 -18.93 -9.75 9.84
C ARG A 12 -20.22 -9.85 9.04
N CYS A 13 -20.18 -9.49 7.77
CA CYS A 13 -21.12 -10.05 6.80
C CYS A 13 -20.38 -11.19 6.10
N THR A 14 -20.80 -12.40 6.45
CA THR A 14 -20.69 -13.62 5.65
C THR A 14 -21.33 -13.41 4.26
N ASP A 15 -20.96 -14.29 3.32
CA ASP A 15 -21.62 -14.54 2.01
C ASP A 15 -21.05 -13.87 0.75
N ALA A 16 -19.75 -13.62 0.70
CA ALA A 16 -19.03 -13.60 -0.59
C ALA A 16 -18.28 -14.94 -0.74
N PRO A 17 -18.35 -15.64 -1.89
CA PRO A 17 -17.49 -16.79 -2.13
C PRO A 17 -16.04 -16.30 -2.13
N VAL A 18 -15.37 -16.45 -0.99
CA VAL A 18 -13.93 -16.22 -0.86
C VAL A 18 -13.25 -17.33 -1.64
N ARG A 19 -13.06 -17.11 -2.95
CA ARG A 19 -12.06 -17.87 -3.69
C ARG A 19 -10.72 -17.52 -3.06
N ARG A 20 -10.24 -18.43 -2.22
CA ARG A 20 -8.91 -18.46 -1.62
C ARG A 20 -7.88 -18.39 -2.75
N ARG A 21 -7.50 -17.17 -3.16
CA ARG A 21 -6.40 -16.97 -4.11
C ARG A 21 -5.11 -17.19 -3.35
N GLU A 22 -4.39 -18.22 -3.78
CA GLU A 22 -3.11 -18.61 -3.23
C GLU A 22 -2.12 -17.45 -3.24
N ARG A 23 -1.30 -17.41 -2.18
CA ARG A 23 -0.25 -16.44 -1.92
C ARG A 23 0.87 -16.66 -2.94
N LEU A 24 0.92 -15.85 -3.99
CA LEU A 24 2.06 -15.83 -4.90
C LEU A 24 3.20 -15.06 -4.24
N ALA A 25 4.23 -15.78 -3.78
CA ALA A 25 5.50 -15.19 -3.38
C ALA A 25 6.30 -14.82 -4.65
N LEU A 26 6.78 -13.59 -4.74
CA LEU A 26 7.71 -13.13 -5.78
C LEU A 26 8.96 -12.61 -5.07
N ASP A 27 10.12 -13.12 -5.48
CA ASP A 27 11.42 -12.84 -4.84
C ASP A 27 12.34 -11.99 -5.73
N ASP A 28 13.17 -11.18 -5.05
CA ASP A 28 14.30 -10.31 -5.43
C ASP A 28 14.27 -9.44 -6.71
N PHE A 29 14.41 -8.13 -6.45
CA PHE A 29 14.38 -7.03 -7.41
C PHE A 29 15.80 -6.47 -7.56
N MET A 30 16.57 -6.97 -8.53
CA MET A 30 17.88 -6.41 -8.82
C MET A 30 17.73 -5.04 -9.52
N ARG A 31 18.45 -4.05 -8.99
CA ARG A 31 18.42 -2.65 -9.45
C ARG A 31 18.98 -2.57 -10.89
N GLY A 32 18.09 -2.43 -11.87
CA GLY A 32 18.43 -2.21 -13.27
C GLY A 32 17.28 -1.49 -13.99
N ARG A 33 17.58 -0.43 -14.74
CA ARG A 33 16.60 0.32 -15.53
C ARG A 33 16.13 -0.58 -16.69
N GLY A 34 14.88 -1.07 -16.62
CA GLY A 34 14.24 -1.87 -17.67
C GLY A 34 13.67 -3.19 -17.13
N SER A 35 12.41 -3.47 -17.48
CA SER A 35 11.57 -4.62 -17.12
C SER A 35 12.26 -5.85 -16.48
N ILE A 36 11.77 -6.27 -15.31
CA ILE A 36 12.32 -7.39 -14.53
C ILE A 36 11.45 -8.65 -14.70
N VAL A 37 12.10 -9.78 -14.96
CA VAL A 37 11.50 -11.11 -15.07
C VAL A 37 11.58 -11.80 -13.72
N ALA A 38 10.44 -12.16 -13.13
CA ALA A 38 10.42 -12.91 -11.86
C ALA A 38 10.77 -14.39 -12.08
N ARG A 39 11.65 -14.96 -11.25
CA ARG A 39 11.94 -16.42 -11.16
C ARG A 39 11.65 -16.94 -9.75
N PRO A 40 11.23 -18.22 -9.59
CA PRO A 40 10.83 -18.75 -8.29
C PRO A 40 12.05 -19.24 -7.49
N LEU A 41 12.33 -18.59 -6.37
CA LEU A 41 13.08 -19.17 -5.25
C LEU A 41 12.34 -18.82 -3.95
N HIS A 42 12.70 -19.49 -2.87
CA HIS A 42 11.96 -19.54 -1.61
C HIS A 42 12.38 -18.40 -0.65
N GLN A 43 11.65 -17.27 -0.58
CA GLN A 43 11.71 -16.29 0.53
C GLN A 43 10.66 -15.14 0.52
N LYS A 44 9.41 -15.49 0.86
CA LYS A 44 8.46 -14.80 1.79
C LYS A 44 8.28 -13.25 1.72
N TRP A 45 7.88 -12.70 0.57
CA TRP A 45 7.30 -11.34 0.47
C TRP A 45 5.76 -11.32 0.60
N SER A 46 5.18 -10.23 1.14
CA SER A 46 3.71 -10.03 1.27
C SER A 46 3.20 -9.08 0.20
N MET A 47 3.29 -9.47 -1.08
CA MET A 47 2.72 -8.71 -2.18
C MET A 47 1.21 -8.91 -2.25
N TYR A 48 0.45 -7.81 -2.37
CA TYR A 48 -1.01 -7.85 -2.49
C TYR A 48 -1.42 -7.43 -3.88
N VAL A 49 -2.32 -8.21 -4.49
CA VAL A 49 -2.68 -8.05 -5.90
C VAL A 49 -4.17 -7.76 -6.03
N GLU A 50 -4.51 -6.65 -6.68
CA GLU A 50 -5.84 -6.39 -7.23
C GLU A 50 -5.78 -6.38 -8.76
N GLY A 51 -6.18 -7.49 -9.37
CA GLY A 51 -6.05 -7.69 -10.83
C GLY A 51 -4.59 -7.73 -11.27
N HIS A 52 -4.14 -6.70 -11.99
CA HIS A 52 -2.76 -6.53 -12.47
C HIS A 52 -1.93 -5.57 -11.60
N TRP A 53 -2.49 -5.03 -10.52
CA TRP A 53 -1.82 -4.03 -9.71
C TRP A 53 -1.41 -4.64 -8.40
N ALA A 54 -0.17 -4.38 -8.02
CA ALA A 54 0.42 -4.90 -6.82
C ALA A 54 1.09 -3.81 -6.02
N TYR A 55 1.12 -3.96 -4.70
CA TYR A 55 1.91 -3.10 -3.84
C TYR A 55 2.72 -3.92 -2.86
N ASP A 56 3.81 -3.30 -2.42
CA ASP A 56 4.65 -3.77 -1.35
C ASP A 56 4.71 -2.69 -0.28
N SER A 57 4.37 -3.03 0.96
CA SER A 57 4.35 -2.06 2.06
C SER A 57 5.74 -1.57 2.43
N SER A 58 6.76 -2.42 2.27
CA SER A 58 8.11 -2.17 2.75
C SER A 58 9.07 -3.23 2.19
N THR A 59 10.26 -2.85 1.73
CA THR A 59 11.31 -3.81 1.35
C THR A 59 12.18 -4.28 2.53
N ILE A 60 11.96 -3.73 3.73
CA ILE A 60 12.79 -4.01 4.93
C ILE A 60 12.01 -4.89 5.93
N TYR A 61 10.80 -4.47 6.26
CA TYR A 61 9.92 -5.09 7.23
C TYR A 61 8.92 -6.05 6.59
N GLN A 62 8.68 -7.19 7.24
CA GLN A 62 7.54 -8.04 6.90
C GLN A 62 6.23 -7.37 7.34
N ARG A 63 5.11 -7.68 6.69
CA ARG A 63 3.83 -7.04 6.99
C ARG A 63 3.36 -7.18 8.44
N ARG A 64 3.68 -8.28 9.11
CA ARG A 64 3.39 -8.46 10.55
C ARG A 64 4.11 -7.45 11.45
N GLN A 65 5.19 -6.85 10.95
CA GLN A 65 5.97 -5.81 11.62
C GLN A 65 5.51 -4.40 11.24
N PHE A 66 4.23 -4.21 10.89
CA PHE A 66 3.69 -2.93 10.44
C PHE A 66 3.95 -1.77 11.42
N VAL A 67 3.93 -2.05 12.74
CA VAL A 67 4.25 -1.06 13.77
C VAL A 67 5.70 -0.58 13.62
N ALA A 68 6.65 -1.51 13.45
CA ALA A 68 8.06 -1.18 13.26
C ALA A 68 8.30 -0.46 11.93
N ALA A 69 7.62 -0.87 10.85
CA ALA A 69 7.71 -0.18 9.55
C ALA A 69 7.21 1.27 9.65
N THR A 70 6.06 1.46 10.30
CA THR A 70 5.45 2.80 10.45
C THR A 70 6.27 3.68 11.38
N ALA A 71 6.67 3.17 12.55
CA ALA A 71 7.43 3.93 13.54
C ALA A 71 8.88 4.19 13.12
N SER A 72 9.50 3.32 12.31
CA SER A 72 10.84 3.60 11.79
C SER A 72 10.85 4.72 10.74
N GLY A 73 9.67 5.16 10.28
CA GLY A 73 9.51 6.09 9.17
C GLY A 73 9.97 5.48 7.86
N ASP A 74 9.76 4.16 7.68
CA ASP A 74 10.09 3.47 6.44
C ASP A 74 9.32 4.07 5.25
N LYS A 75 10.03 4.25 4.15
CA LYS A 75 9.52 4.78 2.88
C LYS A 75 9.93 3.91 1.70
N THR A 76 10.19 2.63 1.94
CA THR A 76 10.60 1.71 0.86
C THR A 76 9.42 1.05 0.15
N GLY A 77 8.19 1.41 0.49
CA GLY A 77 7.00 0.87 -0.16
C GLY A 77 6.94 1.17 -1.66
N ARG A 78 6.29 0.28 -2.41
CA ARG A 78 6.26 0.27 -3.88
C ARG A 78 4.86 0.00 -4.43
N LEU A 79 4.54 0.64 -5.55
CA LEU A 79 3.42 0.30 -6.44
C LEU A 79 3.99 -0.33 -7.70
N MET A 80 3.44 -1.46 -8.09
CA MET A 80 3.89 -2.27 -9.22
C MET A 80 2.72 -2.71 -10.08
N LYS A 81 3.00 -2.99 -11.34
CA LYS A 81 2.10 -3.66 -12.28
C LYS A 81 2.65 -5.05 -12.55
N TYR A 82 1.80 -6.07 -12.48
CA TYR A 82 2.11 -7.43 -12.88
C TYR A 82 1.41 -7.79 -14.19
N ASP A 83 2.21 -8.16 -15.18
CA ASP A 83 1.72 -8.70 -16.43
C ASP A 83 1.70 -10.23 -16.33
N ILE A 84 0.49 -10.80 -16.35
CA ILE A 84 0.29 -12.24 -16.20
C ILE A 84 0.80 -13.00 -17.45
N SER A 85 0.72 -12.38 -18.63
CA SER A 85 1.11 -13.04 -19.88
C SER A 85 2.62 -13.16 -20.02
N THR A 86 3.34 -12.10 -19.69
CA THR A 86 4.80 -12.05 -19.76
C THR A 86 5.48 -12.46 -18.45
N LYS A 87 4.69 -12.60 -17.36
CA LYS A 87 5.17 -12.79 -15.98
C LYS A 87 6.14 -11.70 -15.51
N GLN A 88 6.06 -10.51 -16.10
CA GLN A 88 6.92 -9.39 -15.76
C GLN A 88 6.26 -8.48 -14.72
N VAL A 89 7.11 -7.87 -13.88
CA VAL A 89 6.72 -6.83 -12.93
C VAL A 89 7.32 -5.51 -13.37
N THR A 90 6.49 -4.48 -13.47
CA THR A 90 6.93 -3.11 -13.73
C THR A 90 6.73 -2.28 -12.46
N LEU A 91 7.81 -1.66 -11.97
CA LEU A 91 7.72 -0.69 -10.89
C LEU A 91 7.14 0.62 -11.43
N LEU A 92 6.05 1.09 -10.82
CA LEU A 92 5.36 2.31 -11.22
C LEU A 92 5.73 3.48 -10.29
N LEU A 93 5.79 3.21 -8.99
CA LEU A 93 6.11 4.20 -7.98
C LEU A 93 6.86 3.52 -6.82
N GLU A 94 7.87 4.19 -6.30
CA GLU A 94 8.62 3.81 -5.10
C GLU A 94 8.69 4.98 -4.13
N GLY A 95 9.24 4.77 -2.94
CA GLY A 95 9.31 5.85 -1.94
C GLY A 95 8.05 5.97 -1.07
N LEU A 96 7.17 4.96 -1.07
CA LEU A 96 5.88 5.01 -0.37
C LEU A 96 6.03 4.67 1.11
N SER A 97 5.40 5.48 1.96
CA SER A 97 5.38 5.30 3.40
C SER A 97 4.28 4.31 3.80
N PHE A 98 4.63 3.02 3.85
CA PHE A 98 3.73 1.91 4.12
C PHE A 98 2.54 1.85 3.15
N ALA A 99 2.80 1.42 1.91
CA ALA A 99 1.74 1.19 0.93
C ALA A 99 0.83 0.04 1.39
N ASN A 100 -0.48 0.28 1.49
CA ASN A 100 -1.36 -0.66 2.18
C ASN A 100 -2.61 -1.09 1.39
N GLY A 101 -2.93 -0.41 0.30
CA GLY A 101 -4.05 -0.79 -0.56
C GLY A 101 -3.89 -0.17 -1.93
N VAL A 102 -4.45 -0.83 -2.95
CA VAL A 102 -4.45 -0.36 -4.34
C VAL A 102 -5.85 -0.52 -4.93
N ALA A 103 -6.30 0.44 -5.74
CA ALA A 103 -7.60 0.36 -6.41
C ALA A 103 -7.55 1.02 -7.79
N LEU A 104 -8.05 0.32 -8.81
CA LEU A 104 -8.12 0.85 -10.17
C LEU A 104 -9.37 1.74 -10.34
N SER A 105 -9.21 2.86 -11.04
CA SER A 105 -10.34 3.67 -11.52
C SER A 105 -11.22 2.89 -12.49
N LYS A 106 -12.53 3.19 -12.49
CA LYS A 106 -13.50 2.49 -13.35
C LYS A 106 -13.18 2.65 -14.86
N ASP A 107 -12.71 3.82 -15.26
CA ASP A 107 -12.32 4.16 -16.63
C ASP A 107 -10.87 3.74 -16.98
N LYS A 108 -10.14 3.16 -16.01
CA LYS A 108 -8.76 2.70 -16.13
C LYS A 108 -7.80 3.82 -16.53
N THR A 109 -8.09 5.07 -16.13
CA THR A 109 -7.23 6.23 -16.41
C THR A 109 -6.17 6.45 -15.33
N PHE A 110 -6.43 5.99 -14.11
CA PHE A 110 -5.48 6.06 -12.98
C PHE A 110 -5.66 4.90 -12.00
N VAL A 111 -4.65 4.68 -11.15
CA VAL A 111 -4.70 3.75 -10.01
C VAL A 111 -4.44 4.52 -8.71
N LEU A 112 -5.18 4.19 -7.66
CA LEU A 112 -5.01 4.76 -6.33
C LEU A 112 -4.16 3.85 -5.46
N VAL A 113 -3.35 4.46 -4.59
CA VAL A 113 -2.59 3.76 -3.55
C VAL A 113 -2.82 4.42 -2.20
N ALA A 114 -3.13 3.61 -1.19
CA ALA A 114 -3.21 4.05 0.19
C ALA A 114 -1.81 4.09 0.82
N GLU A 115 -1.36 5.27 1.23
CA GLU A 115 -0.09 5.47 1.93
C GLU A 115 -0.39 5.69 3.42
N THR A 116 -0.26 4.61 4.20
CA THR A 116 -0.75 4.58 5.59
C THR A 116 -0.05 5.60 6.46
N SER A 117 1.29 5.57 6.52
CA SER A 117 2.06 6.43 7.43
C SER A 117 1.93 7.92 7.10
N ALA A 118 1.63 8.25 5.85
CA ALA A 118 1.40 9.62 5.37
C ALA A 118 -0.09 10.05 5.44
N CYS A 119 -1.00 9.17 5.89
CA CYS A 119 -2.42 9.44 6.01
C CYS A 119 -3.08 9.97 4.72
N ARG A 120 -2.66 9.49 3.55
CA ARG A 120 -3.16 10.01 2.26
C ARG A 120 -3.41 8.91 1.24
N ILE A 121 -4.21 9.25 0.23
CA ILE A 121 -4.38 8.47 -1.00
C ILE A 121 -3.61 9.16 -2.11
N LEU A 122 -2.68 8.43 -2.73
CA LEU A 122 -2.00 8.86 -3.94
C LEU A 122 -2.76 8.35 -5.16
N ARG A 123 -2.71 9.14 -6.24
CA ARG A 123 -3.18 8.75 -7.56
C ARG A 123 -2.01 8.69 -8.51
N TYR A 124 -1.85 7.57 -9.20
CA TYR A 124 -0.88 7.38 -10.27
C TYR A 124 -1.61 7.30 -11.62
N TRP A 125 -1.21 8.16 -12.56
CA TRP A 125 -1.88 8.30 -13.84
C TRP A 125 -1.41 7.23 -14.84
N LEU A 126 -2.37 6.49 -15.40
CA LEU A 126 -2.14 5.42 -16.39
C LEU A 126 -2.39 5.89 -17.84
N LYS A 127 -3.15 6.97 -18.01
CA LYS A 127 -3.52 7.55 -19.31
C LYS A 127 -3.59 9.07 -19.22
N GLY A 128 -3.62 9.71 -20.39
CA GLY A 128 -3.77 11.15 -20.52
C GLY A 128 -2.43 11.91 -20.40
N PRO A 129 -2.48 13.25 -20.31
CA PRO A 129 -1.29 14.10 -20.37
C PRO A 129 -0.34 13.90 -19.17
N ASN A 130 -0.87 13.38 -18.05
CA ASN A 130 -0.12 13.17 -16.82
C ASN A 130 0.41 11.73 -16.68
N VAL A 131 0.32 10.89 -17.72
CA VAL A 131 0.70 9.48 -17.65
C VAL A 131 2.11 9.28 -17.06
N GLY A 132 2.24 8.33 -16.15
CA GLY A 132 3.50 8.05 -15.45
C GLY A 132 3.79 8.94 -14.25
N THR A 133 3.01 10.01 -14.05
CA THR A 133 3.12 10.89 -12.87
C THR A 133 2.13 10.50 -11.78
N HIS A 134 2.27 11.11 -10.60
CA HIS A 134 1.37 10.92 -9.49
C HIS A 134 1.09 12.22 -8.73
N ASP A 135 -0.07 12.28 -8.07
CA ASP A 135 -0.48 13.39 -7.21
C ASP A 135 -1.20 12.89 -5.95
N THR A 136 -1.42 13.80 -4.99
CA THR A 136 -2.24 13.48 -3.81
C THR A 136 -3.71 13.62 -4.18
N PHE A 137 -4.42 12.49 -4.20
CA PHE A 137 -5.84 12.44 -4.50
C PHE A 137 -6.71 12.91 -3.32
N ALA A 138 -6.33 12.50 -2.11
CA ALA A 138 -7.03 12.89 -0.89
C ALA A 138 -6.12 12.78 0.34
N GLN A 139 -6.16 13.80 1.19
CA GLN A 139 -5.63 13.70 2.55
C GLN A 139 -6.71 13.12 3.47
N LEU A 140 -6.33 12.22 4.37
CA LEU A 140 -7.25 11.50 5.26
C LEU A 140 -7.04 11.90 6.72
N PRO A 141 -8.11 11.84 7.54
CA PRO A 141 -8.02 12.17 8.97
C PRO A 141 -7.34 11.07 9.80
N GLY A 142 -7.06 9.91 9.21
CA GLY A 142 -6.51 8.73 9.88
C GLY A 142 -5.66 7.86 8.96
N PHE A 143 -5.19 6.75 9.51
CA PHE A 143 -4.29 5.81 8.83
C PHE A 143 -5.09 4.90 7.88
N PRO A 144 -4.99 5.08 6.55
CA PRO A 144 -5.72 4.23 5.62
C PRO A 144 -5.20 2.80 5.65
N ASP A 145 -6.14 1.87 5.61
CA ASP A 145 -5.86 0.46 5.37
C ASP A 145 -6.05 0.14 3.89
N ASN A 146 -7.11 -0.59 3.53
CA ASN A 146 -7.42 -0.89 2.14
C ASN A 146 -8.31 0.17 1.47
N VAL A 147 -8.10 0.36 0.17
CA VAL A 147 -8.99 1.12 -0.73
C VAL A 147 -9.66 0.15 -1.71
N ARG A 148 -10.96 0.35 -2.00
CA ARG A 148 -11.74 -0.45 -2.95
C ARG A 148 -12.63 0.42 -3.82
N THR A 149 -12.76 0.07 -5.09
CA THR A 149 -13.67 0.73 -6.03
C THR A 149 -15.01 -0.01 -6.09
N ASN A 150 -16.14 0.70 -6.04
CA ASN A 150 -17.46 0.09 -6.25
C ASN A 150 -17.89 0.12 -7.73
N SER A 151 -19.02 -0.51 -8.04
CA SER A 151 -19.57 -0.57 -9.41
C SER A 151 -19.90 0.80 -10.01
N ARG A 152 -20.13 1.81 -9.17
CA ARG A 152 -20.38 3.20 -9.60
C ARG A 152 -19.10 3.99 -9.85
N GLY A 153 -17.92 3.44 -9.52
CA GLY A 153 -16.63 4.12 -9.63
C GLY A 153 -16.27 4.99 -8.42
N GLU A 154 -16.99 4.83 -7.30
CA GLU A 154 -16.65 5.49 -6.03
C GLU A 154 -15.61 4.66 -5.28
N PHE A 155 -14.76 5.32 -4.51
CA PHE A 155 -13.72 4.68 -3.71
C PHE A 155 -14.09 4.66 -2.23
N TRP A 156 -13.87 3.51 -1.61
CA TRP A 156 -14.08 3.25 -0.19
C TRP A 156 -12.74 2.98 0.45
N VAL A 157 -12.41 3.73 1.50
CA VAL A 157 -11.15 3.60 2.22
C VAL A 157 -11.44 3.22 3.65
N ALA A 158 -10.91 2.07 4.09
CA ALA A 158 -10.94 1.69 5.49
C ALA A 158 -9.91 2.53 6.26
N LEU A 159 -10.27 3.01 7.45
CA LEU A 159 -9.33 3.69 8.35
C LEU A 159 -9.10 2.79 9.56
N HIS A 160 -7.84 2.45 9.83
CA HIS A 160 -7.48 1.65 11.00
C HIS A 160 -7.74 2.44 12.30
N SER A 161 -7.34 3.71 12.32
CA SER A 161 -7.56 4.61 13.44
C SER A 161 -7.48 6.08 12.98
N LYS A 162 -8.01 7.00 13.80
CA LYS A 162 -7.76 8.44 13.63
C LYS A 162 -6.30 8.73 13.93
N ALA A 163 -5.70 9.63 13.17
CA ALA A 163 -4.34 10.05 13.43
C ALA A 163 -4.34 11.18 14.47
N SER A 164 -3.96 10.86 15.71
CA SER A 164 -3.72 11.92 16.71
C SER A 164 -2.53 12.79 16.27
N PRO A 165 -2.42 14.06 16.72
CA PRO A 165 -1.26 14.90 16.41
C PRO A 165 0.07 14.22 16.79
N LEU A 166 0.09 13.56 17.95
CA LEU A 166 1.24 12.78 18.41
C LEU A 166 1.56 11.62 17.46
N ALA A 167 0.55 10.85 17.03
CA ALA A 167 0.75 9.75 16.10
C ALA A 167 1.31 10.25 14.76
N ARG A 168 0.80 11.37 14.21
CA ARG A 168 1.35 11.98 12.98
C ARG A 168 2.79 12.41 13.14
N LEU A 169 3.14 13.02 14.28
CA LEU A 169 4.50 13.44 14.56
C LEU A 169 5.46 12.23 14.63
N LEU A 170 5.03 11.15 15.27
CA LEU A 170 5.81 9.92 15.38
C LEU A 170 6.01 9.23 14.02
N THR A 171 4.98 9.23 13.15
CA THR A 171 5.12 8.65 11.80
C THR A 171 5.82 9.58 10.81
N SER A 172 5.83 10.90 11.04
CA SER A 172 6.56 11.87 10.20
C SER A 172 8.04 12.00 10.56
N ASN A 173 8.41 11.76 11.83
CA ASN A 173 9.78 11.90 12.32
C ASN A 173 10.42 10.54 12.64
N SER A 174 11.14 10.00 11.65
CA SER A 174 11.79 8.68 11.72
C SER A 174 12.80 8.55 12.87
N ARG A 175 13.41 9.65 13.36
CA ARG A 175 14.35 9.59 14.49
C ARG A 175 13.62 9.29 15.80
N LEU A 176 12.52 10.00 16.06
CA LEU A 176 11.72 9.81 17.28
C LEU A 176 11.12 8.41 17.35
N GLY A 177 10.55 7.94 16.24
CA GLY A 177 9.95 6.61 16.21
C GLY A 177 10.99 5.47 16.31
N LYS A 178 12.19 5.62 15.73
CA LYS A 178 13.30 4.67 15.94
C LYS A 178 13.78 4.61 17.39
N THR A 179 13.87 5.75 18.08
CA THR A 179 14.26 5.80 19.50
C THR A 179 13.20 5.16 20.41
N LEU A 180 11.91 5.26 20.05
CA LEU A 180 10.84 4.55 20.76
C LEU A 180 10.95 3.04 20.55
N LEU A 181 11.15 2.59 19.31
CA LEU A 181 11.32 1.17 18.99
C LEU A 181 12.51 0.57 19.75
N SER A 182 13.65 1.26 19.78
CA SER A 182 14.86 0.77 20.46
C SER A 182 14.61 0.59 21.96
N LYS A 183 13.88 1.51 22.62
CA LYS A 183 13.56 1.41 24.04
C LYS A 183 12.60 0.26 24.37
N CYS A 184 11.69 -0.10 23.46
CA CYS A 184 10.78 -1.23 23.64
C CYS A 184 11.45 -2.61 23.40
N THR A 185 12.55 -2.66 22.65
CA THR A 185 13.31 -3.91 22.43
C THR A 185 14.36 -4.22 23.50
N THR A 186 14.66 -3.28 24.41
CA THR A 186 15.67 -3.45 25.47
C THR A 186 15.07 -3.95 26.80
N THR A 187 13.85 -4.48 26.78
CA THR A 187 13.22 -5.12 27.96
C THR A 187 12.93 -6.59 27.65
N CYS A 188 13.99 -7.39 27.64
CA CYS A 188 13.97 -8.84 27.81
C CYS A 188 15.09 -9.20 28.78
#